data_AF-A0A6S6FX52-F1
#
_entry.id   AF-A0A6S6FX52-F1
#
_cell.length_a   1.000
_cell.length_b   1.000
_cell.length_c   1.000
_cell.angle_alpha   90.00
_cell.angle_beta   90.00
_cell.angle_gamma   90.00
#
_symmetry.space_group_name_H-M   'P 1'
#
loop_
_entity.id
_entity.type
_entity.pdbx_description
1 polymer ?
#
loop_
_entity_poly.entity_id
_entity_poly.type
_entity_poly.pdbx_seq_one_letter_code
_entity_poly.pdbx_strand_id
1 'polypeptide(L)'
;MDLFKFQEQAASQIASRFTDYASNPLMVDRLTTVPFLQTLASITGSGKTLVLADTISQIRDRLPVQPIVLWVSKGKIVVAQTYANLSSGRY
;
A
#
# COMPACT_ATOMS: atom_id res chain seq x y z
N MET A 1 -15.23 -6.65 -4.72
CA MET A 1 -15.91 -6.24 -3.47
C MET A 1 -15.66 -4.78 -3.52
N ASP A 2 -16.69 -3.99 -3.70
CA ASP A 2 -16.46 -2.61 -4.10
C ASP A 2 -16.01 -1.84 -2.87
N LEU A 3 -14.92 -1.08 -3.01
CA LEU A 3 -14.40 -0.25 -1.92
C LEU A 3 -15.40 0.84 -1.59
N PHE A 4 -15.51 1.18 -0.32
CA PHE A 4 -16.17 2.42 0.04
C PHE A 4 -15.35 3.60 -0.47
N LYS A 5 -16.03 4.70 -0.84
CA LYS A 5 -15.37 5.91 -1.37
C LYS A 5 -14.20 6.40 -0.50
N PHE A 6 -14.34 6.36 0.83
CA PHE A 6 -13.27 6.79 1.72
C PHE A 6 -12.04 5.87 1.67
N GLN A 7 -12.23 4.58 1.38
CA GLN A 7 -11.14 3.61 1.28
C GLN A 7 -10.36 3.81 -0.03
N GLU A 8 -11.07 3.98 -1.14
CA GLU A 8 -10.50 4.29 -2.45
C GLU A 8 -9.75 5.63 -2.43
N GLN A 9 -10.34 6.66 -1.79
CA GLN A 9 -9.67 7.97 -1.63
C GLN A 9 -8.39 7.85 -0.80
N ALA A 10 -8.43 7.10 0.31
CA ALA A 10 -7.24 6.88 1.14
C ALA A 10 -6.16 6.13 0.37
N ALA A 11 -6.52 5.07 -0.35
CA ALA A 11 -5.60 4.30 -1.17
C ALA A 11 -4.96 5.15 -2.28
N SER A 12 -5.78 5.90 -3.00
CA SER A 12 -5.34 6.79 -4.07
C SER A 12 -4.40 7.89 -3.58
N GLN A 13 -4.70 8.49 -2.42
CA GLN A 13 -3.84 9.48 -1.79
C GLN A 13 -2.48 8.87 -1.40
N ILE A 14 -2.48 7.68 -0.80
CA ILE A 14 -1.26 7.00 -0.37
C ILE A 14 -0.39 6.66 -1.59
N ALA A 15 -0.99 6.10 -2.64
CA ALA A 15 -0.30 5.73 -3.87
C ALA A 15 0.23 6.94 -4.66
N SER A 16 -0.52 8.06 -4.70
CA SER A 16 -0.07 9.31 -5.32
C SER A 16 1.19 9.83 -4.65
N ARG A 17 1.17 9.96 -3.32
CA ARG A 17 2.33 10.47 -2.56
C ARG A 17 3.57 9.61 -2.72
N PHE A 18 3.41 8.28 -2.80
CA PHE A 18 4.52 7.38 -3.12
C PHE A 18 5.08 7.66 -4.52
N THR A 19 4.21 7.81 -5.52
CA THR A 19 4.60 8.06 -6.91
C THR A 19 5.33 9.40 -7.03
N ASP A 20 4.81 10.44 -6.39
CA ASP A 20 5.41 11.77 -6.33
C ASP A 20 6.81 11.70 -5.72
N TYR A 21 6.96 11.02 -4.58
CA TYR A 21 8.26 10.82 -3.94
C TYR A 21 9.22 10.00 -4.80
N ALA A 22 8.77 8.91 -5.41
CA ALA A 22 9.60 8.04 -6.24
C ALA A 22 10.12 8.77 -7.50
N SER A 23 9.37 9.76 -8.01
CA SER A 23 9.77 10.57 -9.16
C SER A 23 10.90 11.55 -8.85
N ASN A 24 10.98 12.05 -7.62
CA ASN A 24 12.00 13.00 -7.17
C ASN A 24 12.30 12.79 -5.67
N PRO A 25 13.05 11.73 -5.33
CA PRO A 25 13.29 11.38 -3.94
C PRO A 25 14.26 12.35 -3.28
N LEU A 26 14.07 12.56 -1.98
CA LEU A 26 15.07 13.24 -1.17
C LEU A 26 16.33 12.37 -1.08
N MET A 27 17.48 12.97 -1.36
CA MET A 27 18.77 12.28 -1.38
C MET A 27 19.53 12.50 -0.07
N VAL A 28 20.11 11.44 0.49
CA VAL A 28 21.09 11.52 1.59
C VAL A 28 22.47 11.87 1.02
N ASP A 29 22.82 11.25 -0.11
CA ASP A 29 24.04 11.47 -0.86
C ASP A 29 23.75 11.28 -2.37
N ARG A 30 24.78 11.18 -3.22
CA ARG A 30 24.58 11.06 -4.69
C ARG A 30 23.91 9.75 -5.14
N LEU A 31 23.91 8.72 -4.31
CA LEU A 31 23.47 7.36 -4.65
C LEU A 31 22.32 6.87 -3.75
N THR A 32 22.19 7.42 -2.54
CA THR A 32 21.27 6.93 -1.53
C THR A 32 20.07 7.86 -1.35
N THR A 33 18.87 7.32 -1.53
CA THR A 33 17.61 8.02 -1.23
C THR A 33 17.23 7.87 0.24
N VAL A 34 16.51 8.84 0.78
CA VAL A 34 15.82 8.70 2.07
C VAL A 34 14.68 7.68 1.91
N PRO A 35 14.46 6.75 2.84
CA PRO A 35 13.32 5.85 2.73
C PRO A 35 11.99 6.60 2.83
N PHE A 36 11.04 6.28 1.95
CA PHE A 36 9.68 6.78 2.05
C PHE A 36 8.91 6.07 3.16
N LEU A 37 8.38 6.82 4.11
CA LEU A 37 7.54 6.32 5.19
C LEU A 37 6.19 7.03 5.19
N GLN A 38 5.11 6.26 5.24
CA GLN A 38 3.77 6.78 5.38
C GLN A 38 2.94 5.91 6.32
N THR A 39 2.09 6.55 7.12
CA THR A 39 1.23 5.88 8.11
C THR A 39 -0.24 6.05 7.76
N LEU A 40 -1.00 4.94 7.76
CA LEU A 40 -2.46 4.95 7.67
C LEU A 40 -3.07 4.85 9.08
N ALA A 41 -3.59 5.96 9.58
CA ALA A 41 -4.42 5.97 10.79
C ALA A 41 -5.87 5.62 10.42
N SER A 42 -6.46 4.63 11.07
CA SER A 42 -7.82 4.19 10.76
C SER A 42 -8.50 3.50 11.95
N ILE A 43 -9.82 3.65 12.05
CA ILE A 43 -10.63 3.04 13.11
C ILE A 43 -10.71 1.52 12.91
N THR A 44 -10.75 0.74 13.99
CA THR A 44 -10.94 -0.72 13.91
C THR A 44 -12.25 -1.06 13.17
N GLY A 45 -12.21 -2.06 12.28
CA GLY A 45 -13.35 -2.43 11.45
C GLY A 45 -13.51 -1.62 10.16
N SER A 46 -12.76 -0.53 9.95
CA SER A 46 -12.89 0.31 8.74
C SER A 46 -12.29 -0.29 7.45
N GLY A 47 -11.79 -1.54 7.49
CA GLY A 47 -11.20 -2.21 6.33
C GLY A 47 -9.78 -1.74 5.96
N LYS A 48 -8.91 -1.44 6.94
CA LYS A 48 -7.50 -1.01 6.70
C LYS A 48 -6.74 -1.93 5.74
N THR A 49 -6.97 -3.23 5.84
CA THR A 49 -6.35 -4.23 4.96
C THR A 49 -6.75 -4.02 3.50
N LEU A 50 -8.02 -3.69 3.23
CA LEU A 50 -8.49 -3.43 1.86
C LEU A 50 -7.90 -2.13 1.32
N VAL A 51 -7.80 -1.08 2.15
CA VAL A 51 -7.15 0.19 1.78
C VAL A 51 -5.70 -0.04 1.38
N LEU A 52 -4.95 -0.79 2.19
CA LEU A 52 -3.54 -1.09 1.92
C LEU A 52 -3.37 -2.05 0.73
N ALA A 53 -4.29 -2.99 0.52
CA ALA A 53 -4.27 -3.86 -0.67
C ALA A 53 -4.43 -3.04 -1.96
N ASP A 54 -5.44 -2.17 -2.01
CA ASP A 54 -5.72 -1.30 -3.15
C ASP A 54 -4.57 -0.31 -3.39
N THR A 55 -4.00 0.26 -2.32
CA THR A 55 -2.80 1.09 -2.38
C THR A 55 -1.68 0.38 -3.14
N ILE A 56 -1.39 -0.87 -2.77
CA ILE A 56 -0.31 -1.64 -3.39
C ILE A 56 -0.64 -1.94 -4.84
N SER A 57 -1.89 -2.28 -5.18
CA SER A 57 -2.32 -2.47 -6.56
C SER A 57 -2.05 -1.21 -7.40
N GLN A 58 -2.51 -0.04 -6.93
CA GLN A 58 -2.30 1.22 -7.62
C GLN A 58 -0.82 1.60 -7.76
N ILE A 59 0.03 1.28 -6.77
CA ILE A 59 1.49 1.49 -6.86
C ILE A 59 2.10 0.57 -7.94
N ARG A 60 1.70 -0.70 -7.96
CA ARG A 60 2.19 -1.68 -8.94
C ARG A 60 1.85 -1.30 -10.38
N ASP A 61 0.71 -0.64 -10.60
CA ASP A 61 0.29 -0.16 -11.92
C ASP A 61 1.10 1.04 -12.41
N ARG A 62 1.74 1.78 -11.50
CA ARG A 62 2.51 3.01 -11.80
C ARG A 62 4.01 2.78 -11.87
N LEU A 63 4.50 1.62 -11.40
CA LEU A 63 5.92 1.30 -11.40
C LEU A 63 6.32 0.57 -12.71
N PRO A 64 7.48 0.91 -13.30
CA PRO A 64 7.96 0.25 -14.51
C PRO A 64 8.37 -1.21 -14.26
N VAL A 65 8.66 -1.57 -13.01
CA VAL A 65 9.04 -2.92 -12.57
C VAL A 65 8.17 -3.30 -11.39
N GLN A 66 7.67 -4.54 -11.40
CA GLN A 66 6.82 -5.04 -10.32
C GLN A 66 7.60 -5.11 -9.00
N PRO A 67 7.14 -4.43 -7.93
CA PRO A 67 7.81 -4.42 -6.65
C PRO A 67 7.61 -5.75 -5.91
N ILE A 68 8.56 -6.06 -5.02
CA ILE A 68 8.36 -7.08 -3.99
C ILE A 68 7.61 -6.44 -2.82
N VAL A 69 6.50 -7.04 -2.42
CA VAL A 69 5.66 -6.54 -1.32
C VAL A 69 5.79 -7.48 -0.13
N LEU A 70 6.41 -6.99 0.94
CA LEU A 70 6.49 -7.70 2.21
C LEU A 70 5.35 -7.25 3.13
N TRP A 71 4.34 -8.10 3.31
CA TRP A 71 3.24 -7.84 4.21
C TRP A 71 3.49 -8.44 5.60
N VAL A 72 3.59 -7.60 6.62
CA VAL A 72 3.88 -8.03 8.00
C VAL A 72 2.69 -7.76 8.91
N SER A 73 2.38 -8.70 9.80
CA SER A 73 1.38 -8.53 10.84
C SER A 73 1.83 -9.18 12.14
N LYS A 74 1.46 -8.59 13.28
CA LYS A 74 1.74 -9.13 14.62
C LYS A 74 0.96 -10.43 14.89
N GLY A 75 -0.24 -10.57 14.32
CA GLY A 75 -1.10 -11.74 14.55
C GLY A 75 -1.03 -12.73 13.40
N LYS A 76 -0.65 -13.98 13.67
CA LYS A 76 -0.59 -15.06 12.66
C LYS A 76 -1.91 -15.22 11.89
N ILE A 77 -3.06 -15.13 12.57
CA ILE A 77 -4.38 -15.28 11.95
C ILE A 77 -4.69 -14.18 10.92
N VAL A 78 -4.17 -12.96 11.14
CA VAL A 78 -4.37 -11.83 10.24
C VAL A 78 -3.59 -12.02 8.94
N VAL A 79 -2.43 -12.69 9.00
CA VAL A 79 -1.65 -13.04 7.80
C VAL A 79 -2.45 -13.99 6.91
N ALA A 80 -2.99 -15.07 7.47
CA ALA A 80 -3.78 -16.05 6.71
C ALA A 80 -5.05 -15.43 6.10
N GLN A 81 -5.77 -14.60 6.87
CA GLN A 81 -6.94 -13.87 6.37
C GLN A 81 -6.58 -12.89 5.26
N THR A 82 -5.50 -12.13 5.43
CA THR A 82 -5.04 -11.18 4.40
C THR A 82 -4.62 -11.92 3.13
N TYR A 83 -3.88 -13.01 3.27
CA TYR A 83 -3.50 -13.86 2.14
C TYR A 83 -4.72 -14.43 1.41
N ALA A 84 -5.71 -14.97 2.12
CA ALA A 84 -6.95 -15.46 1.50
C ALA A 84 -7.72 -14.36 0.77
N ASN A 85 -7.79 -13.16 1.35
CA ASN A 85 -8.46 -12.01 0.74
C ASN A 85 -7.74 -11.54 -0.53
N LEU A 86 -6.40 -11.52 -0.54
CA LEU A 86 -5.59 -11.09 -1.67
C LEU A 86 -5.48 -12.16 -2.78
N SER A 87 -5.34 -13.44 -2.42
CA SER A 87 -5.14 -14.55 -3.39
C SER A 87 -6.36 -14.89 -4.23
N SER A 88 -7.55 -14.42 -3.82
CA SER A 88 -8.80 -14.64 -4.57
C SER A 88 -8.94 -13.79 -5.84
N GLY A 89 -7.94 -12.99 -6.20
CA GLY A 89 -7.84 -12.33 -7.51
C GLY A 89 -8.73 -11.10 -7.68
N ARG A 90 -9.26 -10.54 -6.60
CA ARG A 90 -9.98 -9.24 -6.61
C ARG A 90 -9.05 -8.03 -6.47
N TYR A 91 -7.79 -8.27 -6.09
CA TYR A 91 -6.67 -7.32 -6.02
C TYR A 91 -5.38 -8.06 -6.39
#